data_AF-A0A7S1DL07-F1
#
_entry.id   AF-A0A7S1DL07-F1
#
_cell.length_a   1.000
_cell.length_b   1.000
_cell.length_c   1.000
_cell.angle_alpha   90.00
_cell.angle_beta   90.00
_cell.angle_gamma   90.00
#
_symmetry.space_group_name_H-M   'P 1'
#
loop_
_entity.id
_entity.type
_entity.pdbx_description
1 polymer ?
#
loop_
_entity_poly.entity_id
_entity_poly.type
_entity_poly.pdbx_seq_one_letter_code
_entity_poly.pdbx_strand_id
1 'polypeptide(L)'
;MSTPQARHPLWRFCGMSAPRSPQEAYASRREVENDAFVKAFGSPVLREPFNRKAALYLQGFVHDMPLQHKLAVGKLLKESQGKSELTVSYRKGASSDSMGRWFALNPSSMQHLPKRVRGAICRGLWIDLDFANCHPTLYLQLCEKKLPSFSCTHLHKYVHNRDAMLEEMVAAGVPSRAEAKQKILRVMNGGRVRDVATPWWEDMCREFRLLAREAANHPDHAAFLQNAQRRGGDRNLHARTVNAVLCFIENQCLEALFDALEQNECVPNFLCSLIFDGLMIPDTPYIREVLASEVCPGTSFLDDVSQHIEDETGYRLQVVVKDFDDAYELPEGYENLVQDGAAIEAREALVSYLERTLLLLGSVQKWPLAAPILKLFRAALGEPMDESERQRVVEAGRAWLSRCATTIGFPAKSKWPGTGATGQAAGVDPQAFHGYVEGAVPVAMQTEENPGEEREESISGDAMDLDAMDLDEHSHGTALDVNELPRGTTGTTNVDANELLLDVERGHFLENTRLLKRIFDKSNDSNIAELFGRDDAATLDLAFPGIAAQLFGRHDAATLDSA
;
A
#
# COMPACT_ATOMS: atom_id res chain seq x y z
N MET A 1 -26.52 -32.74 -47.62
CA MET A 1 -26.02 -33.58 -46.50
C MET A 1 -24.75 -32.92 -45.97
N SER A 2 -24.93 -32.01 -45.03
CA SER A 2 -23.85 -31.29 -44.34
C SER A 2 -23.88 -31.74 -42.88
N THR A 3 -22.79 -32.37 -42.45
CA THR A 3 -22.56 -32.82 -41.08
C THR A 3 -22.57 -31.62 -40.11
N PRO A 4 -23.20 -31.73 -38.91
CA PRO A 4 -23.07 -30.68 -37.90
C PRO A 4 -21.67 -30.73 -37.30
N GLN A 5 -20.99 -29.59 -37.28
CA GLN A 5 -19.76 -29.40 -36.53
C GLN A 5 -20.00 -29.68 -35.05
N ALA A 6 -19.04 -30.37 -34.43
CA ALA A 6 -19.03 -30.73 -33.03
C ALA A 6 -19.19 -29.47 -32.16
N ARG A 7 -20.24 -29.45 -31.33
CA ARG A 7 -20.38 -28.47 -30.25
C ARG A 7 -19.27 -28.71 -29.23
N HIS A 8 -18.62 -27.63 -28.79
CA HIS A 8 -17.69 -27.60 -27.67
C HIS A 8 -18.37 -28.24 -26.43
N PRO A 9 -17.67 -29.06 -25.64
CA PRO A 9 -18.27 -29.73 -24.49
C PRO A 9 -18.29 -28.78 -23.30
N LEU A 10 -19.29 -27.91 -23.23
CA LEU A 10 -19.62 -27.20 -22.00
C LEU A 10 -20.86 -27.85 -21.39
N TRP A 11 -20.64 -28.47 -20.23
CA TRP A 11 -21.61 -29.03 -19.27
C TRP A 11 -22.30 -30.35 -19.65
N ARG A 12 -21.70 -31.48 -19.26
CA ARG A 12 -22.43 -32.74 -19.00
C ARG A 12 -22.63 -32.89 -17.48
N PHE A 13 -23.81 -32.52 -17.00
CA PHE A 13 -24.24 -32.90 -15.65
C PHE A 13 -24.55 -34.40 -15.62
N CYS A 14 -23.72 -35.16 -14.91
CA CYS A 14 -23.98 -36.56 -14.57
C CYS A 14 -25.09 -36.63 -13.50
N GLY A 15 -26.08 -37.50 -13.72
CA GLY A 15 -27.27 -37.64 -12.88
C GLY A 15 -27.00 -38.12 -11.46
N MET A 16 -26.71 -37.19 -10.55
CA MET A 16 -26.74 -37.43 -9.12
C MET A 16 -28.10 -37.00 -8.54
N SER A 17 -28.64 -37.82 -7.65
CA SER A 17 -29.86 -37.54 -6.89
C SER A 17 -29.71 -36.27 -6.04
N ALA A 18 -30.73 -35.41 -6.05
CA ALA A 18 -30.70 -34.10 -5.40
C ALA A 18 -30.43 -34.21 -3.88
N PRO A 19 -29.50 -33.41 -3.33
CA PRO A 19 -29.21 -33.37 -1.89
C PRO A 19 -30.38 -32.77 -1.08
N ARG A 20 -30.51 -33.15 0.20
CA ARG A 20 -31.66 -32.78 1.04
C ARG A 20 -31.60 -31.33 1.55
N SER A 21 -30.44 -30.68 1.50
CA SER A 21 -30.28 -29.23 1.71
C SER A 21 -29.02 -28.71 1.00
N PRO A 22 -28.94 -27.41 0.67
CA PRO A 22 -27.72 -26.78 0.13
C PRO A 22 -26.50 -26.95 1.04
N GLN A 23 -26.69 -26.92 2.37
CA GLN A 23 -25.58 -27.13 3.32
C GLN A 23 -25.07 -28.57 3.32
N GLU A 24 -25.96 -29.57 3.19
CA GLU A 24 -25.55 -30.98 3.07
C GLU A 24 -24.94 -31.28 1.69
N ALA A 25 -25.41 -30.62 0.62
CA ALA A 25 -24.80 -30.67 -0.71
C ALA A 25 -23.35 -30.16 -0.68
N TYR A 26 -23.15 -29.00 -0.07
CA TYR A 26 -21.86 -28.38 0.09
C TYR A 26 -20.94 -29.20 1.02
N ALA A 27 -21.46 -29.69 2.15
CA ALA A 27 -20.67 -30.49 3.10
C ALA A 27 -20.27 -31.87 2.54
N SER A 28 -21.14 -32.56 1.81
CA SER A 28 -20.87 -33.89 1.26
C SER A 28 -19.91 -33.88 0.06
N ARG A 29 -19.89 -32.80 -0.75
CA ARG A 29 -18.85 -32.60 -1.77
C ARG A 29 -17.47 -32.35 -1.16
N ARG A 30 -17.40 -31.81 0.06
CA ARG A 30 -16.16 -31.41 0.72
C ARG A 30 -15.32 -32.57 1.24
N GLU A 31 -15.89 -33.75 1.44
CA GLU A 31 -15.19 -34.92 2.00
C GLU A 31 -14.38 -35.72 0.95
N VAL A 32 -14.52 -35.41 -0.34
CA VAL A 32 -13.81 -36.14 -1.41
C VAL A 32 -13.09 -35.15 -2.31
N GLU A 33 -11.77 -35.15 -2.20
CA GLU A 33 -10.82 -34.53 -3.13
C GLU A 33 -10.79 -33.00 -3.20
N ASN A 34 -9.74 -32.46 -2.57
CA ASN A 34 -8.79 -31.62 -3.31
C ASN A 34 -9.36 -30.30 -3.87
N ASP A 35 -10.24 -29.65 -3.10
CA ASP A 35 -10.80 -28.31 -3.30
C ASP A 35 -9.73 -27.37 -3.89
N ALA A 36 -9.87 -27.04 -5.17
CA ALA A 36 -8.94 -26.21 -5.93
C ALA A 36 -8.75 -24.85 -5.27
N PHE A 37 -9.80 -24.33 -4.64
CA PHE A 37 -9.76 -23.12 -3.84
C PHE A 37 -8.91 -23.28 -2.58
N VAL A 38 -9.13 -24.34 -1.80
CA VAL A 38 -8.29 -24.62 -0.62
C VAL A 38 -6.85 -24.95 -1.02
N LYS A 39 -6.62 -25.55 -2.18
CA LYS A 39 -5.26 -25.69 -2.71
C LYS A 39 -4.65 -24.36 -3.09
N ALA A 40 -5.39 -23.48 -3.74
CA ALA A 40 -4.91 -22.16 -4.12
C ALA A 40 -4.57 -21.33 -2.88
N PHE A 41 -5.51 -21.19 -1.94
CA PHE A 41 -5.39 -20.25 -0.81
C PHE A 41 -4.89 -20.89 0.49
N GLY A 42 -5.01 -22.21 0.63
CA GLY A 42 -4.39 -22.97 1.73
C GLY A 42 -2.96 -23.40 1.44
N SER A 43 -2.46 -23.23 0.20
CA SER A 43 -1.05 -23.39 -0.11
C SER A 43 -0.23 -22.21 0.43
N PRO A 44 0.97 -22.46 0.99
CA PRO A 44 1.73 -21.42 1.67
C PRO A 44 2.28 -20.29 0.77
N VAL A 45 2.16 -20.34 -0.56
CA VAL A 45 2.86 -19.36 -1.43
C VAL A 45 2.11 -19.12 -2.76
N LEU A 46 1.11 -18.23 -2.76
CA LEU A 46 0.63 -17.58 -3.99
C LEU A 46 1.59 -16.45 -4.39
N ARG A 47 1.62 -16.10 -5.67
CA ARG A 47 2.47 -15.02 -6.21
C ARG A 47 1.59 -13.90 -6.75
N GLU A 48 1.77 -12.70 -6.24
CA GLU A 48 1.05 -11.51 -6.69
C GLU A 48 2.00 -10.60 -7.48
N PRO A 49 2.05 -10.69 -8.82
CA PRO A 49 2.82 -9.76 -9.64
C PRO A 49 2.33 -8.32 -9.49
N PHE A 50 3.26 -7.37 -9.56
CA PHE A 50 2.96 -5.94 -9.54
C PHE A 50 4.01 -5.15 -10.33
N ASN A 51 3.63 -3.96 -10.78
CA ASN A 51 4.53 -3.05 -11.47
C ASN A 51 5.48 -2.39 -10.47
N ARG A 52 6.65 -3.00 -10.24
CA ARG A 52 7.65 -2.48 -9.28
C ARG A 52 8.11 -1.07 -9.62
N LYS A 53 8.27 -0.73 -10.90
CA LYS A 53 8.66 0.62 -11.31
C LYS A 53 7.60 1.64 -10.92
N ALA A 54 6.31 1.31 -11.10
CA ALA A 54 5.21 2.16 -10.67
C ALA A 54 5.27 2.37 -9.14
N ALA A 55 5.44 1.28 -8.38
CA ALA A 55 5.58 1.36 -6.92
C ALA A 55 6.75 2.27 -6.48
N LEU A 56 7.93 2.13 -7.09
CA LEU A 56 9.09 2.98 -6.81
C LEU A 56 8.83 4.45 -7.20
N TYR A 57 8.15 4.69 -8.32
CA TYR A 57 7.75 6.03 -8.73
C TYR A 57 6.82 6.67 -7.69
N LEU A 58 5.79 5.93 -7.26
CA LEU A 58 4.87 6.37 -6.21
C LEU A 58 5.59 6.71 -4.91
N GLN A 59 6.58 5.91 -4.51
CA GLN A 59 7.37 6.13 -3.30
C GLN A 59 8.23 7.40 -3.40
N GLY A 60 8.89 7.63 -4.54
CA GLY A 60 9.90 8.67 -4.69
C GLY A 60 9.39 10.03 -5.18
N PHE A 61 8.31 10.05 -5.97
CA PHE A 61 7.95 11.22 -6.79
C PHE A 61 6.53 11.75 -6.56
N VAL A 62 5.64 11.01 -5.88
CA VAL A 62 4.29 11.50 -5.57
C VAL A 62 4.27 12.18 -4.21
N HIS A 63 4.49 13.49 -4.21
CA HIS A 63 4.63 14.28 -2.99
C HIS A 63 3.34 14.35 -2.16
N ASP A 64 2.18 14.50 -2.80
CA ASP A 64 0.87 14.67 -2.14
C ASP A 64 0.17 13.36 -1.78
N MET A 65 0.88 12.24 -1.88
CA MET A 65 0.35 10.94 -1.46
C MET A 65 0.14 10.91 0.07
N PRO A 66 -1.04 10.48 0.57
CA PRO A 66 -1.28 10.29 2.00
C PRO A 66 -0.20 9.41 2.64
N LEU A 67 0.19 9.73 3.88
CA LEU A 67 1.29 9.03 4.57
C LEU A 67 1.08 7.51 4.61
N GLN A 68 -0.15 7.05 4.88
CA GLN A 68 -0.47 5.61 4.92
C GLN A 68 -0.25 4.92 3.56
N HIS A 69 -0.48 5.63 2.44
CA HIS A 69 -0.24 5.10 1.10
C HIS A 69 1.26 4.97 0.84
N LYS A 70 2.05 5.98 1.25
CA LYS A 70 3.52 5.90 1.18
C LYS A 70 4.08 4.74 2.00
N LEU A 71 3.56 4.56 3.22
CA LEU A 71 3.95 3.45 4.11
C LEU A 71 3.58 2.08 3.51
N ALA A 72 2.39 1.95 2.92
CA ALA A 72 1.97 0.74 2.24
C ALA A 72 2.89 0.39 1.05
N VAL A 73 3.23 1.38 0.21
CA VAL A 73 4.14 1.22 -0.92
C VAL A 73 5.56 0.84 -0.46
N GLY A 74 6.10 1.53 0.55
CA GLY A 74 7.43 1.23 1.08
C GLY A 74 7.51 -0.19 1.67
N LYS A 75 6.43 -0.63 2.36
CA LYS A 75 6.34 -1.99 2.90
C LYS A 75 6.29 -3.04 1.79
N LEU A 76 5.48 -2.82 0.76
CA LEU A 76 5.40 -3.64 -0.45
C LEU A 76 6.78 -3.82 -1.09
N LEU A 77 7.50 -2.72 -1.33
CA LEU A 77 8.82 -2.76 -1.96
C LEU A 77 9.84 -3.50 -1.11
N LYS A 78 9.83 -3.28 0.21
CA LYS A 78 10.70 -4.00 1.15
C LYS A 78 10.41 -5.51 1.17
N GLU A 79 9.14 -5.92 1.25
CA GLU A 79 8.74 -7.32 1.30
C GLU A 79 8.97 -8.04 -0.04
N SER A 80 8.95 -7.32 -1.17
CA SER A 80 9.28 -7.88 -2.49
C SER A 80 10.75 -8.26 -2.66
N GLN A 81 11.65 -7.76 -1.80
CA GLN A 81 13.09 -8.02 -1.88
C GLN A 81 13.69 -7.74 -3.27
N GLY A 82 13.22 -6.66 -3.91
CA GLY A 82 13.67 -6.26 -5.24
C GLY A 82 12.97 -6.97 -6.40
N LYS A 83 12.06 -7.91 -6.14
CA LYS A 83 11.28 -8.63 -7.15
C LYS A 83 10.04 -7.83 -7.56
N SER A 84 9.48 -8.18 -8.72
CA SER A 84 8.19 -7.63 -9.21
C SER A 84 7.00 -8.54 -8.89
N GLU A 85 7.13 -9.33 -7.83
CA GLU A 85 6.12 -10.25 -7.32
C GLU A 85 6.20 -10.29 -5.79
N LEU A 86 5.05 -10.49 -5.15
CA LEU A 86 4.96 -10.81 -3.73
C LEU A 86 4.58 -12.27 -3.53
N THR A 87 5.24 -12.93 -2.59
CA THR A 87 4.74 -14.18 -2.03
C THR A 87 3.65 -13.85 -1.01
N VAL A 88 2.46 -14.43 -1.15
CA VAL A 88 1.33 -14.23 -0.24
C VAL A 88 0.78 -15.57 0.21
N SER A 89 0.46 -15.67 1.50
CA SER A 89 -0.27 -16.80 2.08
C SER A 89 -1.61 -16.29 2.58
N TYR A 90 -2.66 -17.10 2.49
CA TYR A 90 -3.98 -16.73 2.97
C TYR A 90 -4.38 -17.60 4.17
N ARG A 91 -5.22 -17.06 5.05
CA ARG A 91 -5.89 -17.85 6.10
C ARG A 91 -7.32 -17.36 6.30
N LYS A 92 -8.20 -18.25 6.72
CA LYS A 92 -9.47 -17.81 7.31
C LYS A 92 -9.20 -17.10 8.64
N GLY A 93 -9.98 -16.06 8.94
CA GLY A 93 -9.83 -15.30 10.19
C GLY A 93 -9.90 -16.24 11.40
N ALA A 94 -8.87 -16.21 12.26
CA ALA A 94 -8.71 -17.17 13.37
C ALA A 94 -9.91 -17.19 14.34
N SER A 95 -10.60 -16.07 14.46
CA SER A 95 -11.75 -15.93 15.34
C SER A 95 -13.00 -16.64 14.81
N SER A 96 -13.05 -16.99 13.52
CA SER A 96 -14.26 -17.36 12.76
C SER A 96 -14.61 -18.85 12.72
N ASP A 97 -13.93 -19.70 13.49
CA ASP A 97 -14.13 -21.16 13.43
C ASP A 97 -14.11 -21.70 11.97
N SER A 98 -13.27 -21.13 11.12
CA SER A 98 -13.17 -21.42 9.68
C SER A 98 -14.39 -21.04 8.81
N MET A 99 -15.31 -20.23 9.34
CA MET A 99 -16.51 -19.74 8.64
C MET A 99 -16.37 -18.28 8.14
N GLY A 100 -15.22 -17.65 8.34
CA GLY A 100 -14.97 -16.27 7.88
C GLY A 100 -14.28 -16.20 6.52
N ARG A 101 -14.10 -14.96 6.04
CA ARG A 101 -13.34 -14.62 4.84
C ARG A 101 -11.89 -15.10 4.92
N TRP A 102 -11.30 -15.31 3.75
CA TRP A 102 -9.87 -15.46 3.59
C TRP A 102 -9.18 -14.10 3.63
N PHE A 103 -8.18 -13.99 4.49
CA PHE A 103 -7.33 -12.82 4.63
C PHE A 103 -5.91 -13.18 4.24
N ALA A 104 -5.29 -12.33 3.44
CA ALA A 104 -3.86 -12.39 3.22
C ALA A 104 -3.15 -12.21 4.58
N LEU A 105 -2.15 -13.05 4.83
CA LEU A 105 -1.33 -12.95 6.02
C LEU A 105 -0.32 -11.81 5.92
N ASN A 106 0.08 -11.50 4.69
CA ASN A 106 1.07 -10.50 4.41
C ASN A 106 0.38 -9.14 4.26
N PRO A 107 0.70 -8.17 5.14
CA PRO A 107 0.08 -6.85 5.11
C PRO A 107 0.45 -6.02 3.87
N SER A 108 1.38 -6.48 3.02
CA SER A 108 1.65 -5.88 1.71
C SER A 108 0.95 -6.57 0.55
N SER A 109 0.17 -7.63 0.79
CA SER A 109 -0.67 -8.23 -0.26
C SER A 109 -1.58 -7.20 -0.88
N MET A 110 -1.93 -7.42 -2.15
CA MET A 110 -2.87 -6.57 -2.88
C MET A 110 -4.20 -6.37 -2.13
N GLN A 111 -4.64 -7.34 -1.33
CA GLN A 111 -5.85 -7.23 -0.50
C GLN A 111 -5.80 -6.04 0.48
N HIS A 112 -4.62 -5.72 1.02
CA HIS A 112 -4.44 -4.66 2.02
C HIS A 112 -4.00 -3.32 1.43
N LEU A 113 -3.68 -3.28 0.13
CA LEU A 113 -3.20 -2.06 -0.49
C LEU A 113 -4.36 -1.07 -0.72
N PRO A 114 -4.13 0.23 -0.43
CA PRO A 114 -5.12 1.26 -0.73
C PRO A 114 -5.51 1.24 -2.21
N LYS A 115 -6.80 1.46 -2.50
CA LYS A 115 -7.36 1.34 -3.86
C LYS A 115 -6.55 2.10 -4.91
N ARG A 116 -6.16 3.36 -4.64
CA ARG A 116 -5.39 4.18 -5.58
C ARG A 116 -3.97 3.65 -5.85
N VAL A 117 -3.32 3.12 -4.81
CA VAL A 117 -2.00 2.47 -4.91
C VAL A 117 -2.14 1.19 -5.73
N ARG A 118 -3.07 0.32 -5.34
CA ARG A 118 -3.36 -0.95 -6.04
C ARG A 118 -3.65 -0.70 -7.51
N GLY A 119 -4.52 0.26 -7.84
CA GLY A 119 -4.84 0.61 -9.21
C GLY A 119 -3.63 1.01 -10.05
N ALA A 120 -2.71 1.79 -9.49
CA ALA A 120 -1.52 2.24 -10.21
C ALA A 120 -0.51 1.11 -10.47
N ILE A 121 -0.35 0.18 -9.54
CA ILE A 121 0.65 -0.90 -9.67
C ILE A 121 0.11 -2.17 -10.33
N CYS A 122 -1.22 -2.35 -10.39
CA CYS A 122 -1.88 -3.52 -10.98
C CYS A 122 -2.40 -3.29 -12.40
N ARG A 123 -2.52 -2.04 -12.85
CA ARG A 123 -3.02 -1.70 -14.19
C ARG A 123 -2.20 -2.40 -15.28
N GLY A 124 -2.91 -3.12 -16.16
CA GLY A 124 -2.31 -3.89 -17.26
C GLY A 124 -1.69 -5.24 -16.85
N LEU A 125 -1.74 -5.59 -15.56
CA LEU A 125 -1.30 -6.90 -15.04
C LEU A 125 -2.48 -7.74 -14.57
N TRP A 126 -3.55 -7.09 -14.14
CA TRP A 126 -4.71 -7.71 -13.52
C TRP A 126 -6.03 -7.23 -14.16
N ILE A 127 -7.04 -8.07 -14.09
CA ILE A 127 -8.45 -7.75 -14.30
C ILE A 127 -9.13 -7.92 -12.94
N ASP A 128 -9.77 -6.86 -12.44
CA ASP A 128 -10.47 -6.85 -11.14
C ASP A 128 -11.92 -7.28 -11.36
N LEU A 129 -12.31 -8.45 -10.84
CA LEU A 129 -13.67 -8.95 -10.86
C LEU A 129 -14.31 -8.71 -9.49
N ASP A 130 -15.44 -8.04 -9.46
CA ASP A 130 -16.11 -7.61 -8.23
C ASP A 130 -17.59 -8.05 -8.24
N PHE A 131 -18.18 -8.27 -7.07
CA PHE A 131 -19.62 -8.53 -6.96
C PHE A 131 -20.40 -7.21 -6.87
N ALA A 132 -21.31 -6.97 -7.81
CA ALA A 132 -22.14 -5.78 -7.79
C ALA A 132 -23.07 -5.76 -6.55
N ASN A 133 -22.84 -4.80 -5.66
CA ASN A 133 -23.67 -4.59 -4.46
C ASN A 133 -23.77 -5.82 -3.54
N CYS A 134 -22.67 -6.57 -3.37
CA CYS A 134 -22.57 -7.87 -2.70
C CYS A 134 -23.47 -8.04 -1.46
N HIS A 135 -23.07 -7.48 -0.31
CA HIS A 135 -23.77 -7.70 0.97
C HIS A 135 -25.26 -7.32 0.95
N PRO A 136 -25.68 -6.15 0.43
CA PRO A 136 -27.09 -5.82 0.31
C PRO A 136 -27.89 -6.82 -0.53
N THR A 137 -27.33 -7.28 -1.65
CA THR A 137 -27.95 -8.30 -2.52
C THR A 137 -28.08 -9.65 -1.82
N LEU A 138 -27.01 -10.11 -1.15
CA LEU A 138 -27.04 -11.34 -0.34
C LEU A 138 -28.06 -11.23 0.80
N TYR A 139 -28.14 -10.06 1.44
CA TYR A 139 -29.04 -9.86 2.56
C TYR A 139 -30.51 -9.93 2.13
N LEU A 140 -30.85 -9.32 0.98
CA LEU A 140 -32.20 -9.43 0.41
C LEU A 140 -32.58 -10.89 0.15
N GLN A 141 -31.73 -11.63 -0.56
CA GLN A 141 -31.98 -13.05 -0.87
C GLN A 141 -32.05 -13.92 0.38
N LEU A 142 -31.24 -13.63 1.40
CA LEU A 142 -31.30 -14.32 2.69
C LEU A 142 -32.67 -14.11 3.35
N CYS A 143 -33.15 -12.86 3.38
CA CYS A 143 -34.46 -12.53 3.94
C CYS A 143 -35.61 -13.19 3.15
N GLU A 144 -35.57 -13.16 1.82
CA GLU A 144 -36.61 -13.80 0.99
C GLU A 144 -36.69 -15.31 1.20
N LYS A 145 -35.54 -15.98 1.38
CA LYS A 145 -35.49 -17.44 1.59
C LYS A 145 -35.85 -17.85 3.02
N LYS A 146 -35.42 -17.09 4.02
CA LYS A 146 -35.46 -17.51 5.44
C LYS A 146 -36.49 -16.76 6.27
N LEU A 147 -36.95 -15.59 5.82
CA LEU A 147 -37.86 -14.71 6.54
C LEU A 147 -39.08 -14.29 5.68
N PRO A 148 -39.82 -15.24 5.06
CA PRO A 148 -40.89 -14.93 4.11
C PRO A 148 -42.07 -14.12 4.72
N SER A 149 -42.17 -14.08 6.05
CA SER A 149 -43.19 -13.30 6.77
C SER A 149 -42.84 -11.82 6.94
N PHE A 150 -41.63 -11.40 6.54
CA PHE A 150 -41.14 -10.04 6.75
C PHE A 150 -41.00 -9.29 5.42
N SER A 151 -41.52 -8.06 5.39
CA SER A 151 -41.35 -7.17 4.24
C SER A 151 -39.94 -6.58 4.22
N CYS A 152 -39.28 -6.65 3.07
CA CYS A 152 -37.96 -6.08 2.82
C CYS A 152 -38.06 -4.87 1.87
N THR A 153 -39.04 -3.99 2.10
CA THR A 153 -39.41 -2.93 1.14
C THR A 153 -38.23 -2.00 0.83
N HIS A 154 -37.54 -1.51 1.86
CA HIS A 154 -36.44 -0.55 1.68
C HIS A 154 -35.15 -1.24 1.24
N LEU A 155 -34.86 -2.45 1.73
CA LEU A 155 -33.73 -3.24 1.26
C LEU A 155 -33.88 -3.59 -0.23
N HIS A 156 -35.07 -4.03 -0.65
CA HIS A 156 -35.39 -4.30 -2.06
C HIS A 156 -35.27 -3.02 -2.90
N LYS A 157 -35.84 -1.89 -2.46
CA LYS A 157 -35.68 -0.60 -3.16
C LYS A 157 -34.19 -0.25 -3.30
N TYR A 158 -33.37 -0.45 -2.27
CA TYR A 158 -31.94 -0.14 -2.32
C TYR A 158 -31.16 -1.06 -3.25
N VAL A 159 -31.47 -2.36 -3.29
CA VAL A 159 -30.80 -3.30 -4.21
C VAL A 159 -31.12 -2.99 -5.67
N HIS A 160 -32.38 -2.70 -5.99
CA HIS A 160 -32.80 -2.51 -7.39
C HIS A 160 -32.73 -1.07 -7.89
N ASN A 161 -32.79 -0.07 -7.01
CA ASN A 161 -32.77 1.36 -7.35
C ASN A 161 -31.67 2.11 -6.58
N ARG A 162 -30.51 1.46 -6.41
CA ARG A 162 -29.40 1.94 -5.58
C ARG A 162 -29.02 3.39 -5.88
N ASP A 163 -28.73 3.69 -7.14
CA ASP A 163 -28.21 5.00 -7.53
C ASP A 163 -29.24 6.11 -7.33
N ALA A 164 -30.50 5.87 -7.70
CA ALA A 164 -31.60 6.80 -7.43
C ALA A 164 -31.75 7.09 -5.93
N MET A 165 -31.63 6.08 -5.06
CA MET A 165 -31.70 6.30 -3.61
C MET A 165 -30.53 7.12 -3.07
N LEU A 166 -29.33 6.92 -3.61
CA LEU A 166 -28.15 7.69 -3.23
C LEU A 166 -28.26 9.14 -3.71
N GLU A 167 -28.75 9.36 -4.93
CA GLU A 167 -29.04 10.69 -5.48
C GLU A 167 -30.11 11.42 -4.68
N GLU A 168 -31.19 10.74 -4.28
CA GLU A 168 -32.21 11.28 -3.37
C GLU A 168 -31.59 11.75 -2.04
N MET A 169 -30.63 11.01 -1.48
CA MET A 169 -29.93 11.42 -0.26
C MET A 169 -29.02 12.64 -0.47
N VAL A 170 -28.32 12.71 -1.60
CA VAL A 170 -27.49 13.88 -1.94
C VAL A 170 -28.36 15.12 -2.14
N ALA A 171 -29.47 15.00 -2.87
CA ALA A 171 -30.45 16.06 -3.03
C ALA A 171 -31.07 16.52 -1.70
N ALA A 172 -31.15 15.63 -0.71
CA ALA A 172 -31.60 15.92 0.64
C ALA A 172 -30.51 16.49 1.58
N GLY A 173 -29.32 16.82 1.05
CA GLY A 173 -28.26 17.50 1.78
C GLY A 173 -27.11 16.62 2.27
N VAL A 174 -27.02 15.35 1.85
CA VAL A 174 -25.81 14.54 2.09
C VAL A 174 -24.70 15.00 1.14
N PRO A 175 -23.48 15.33 1.62
CA PRO A 175 -22.44 15.97 0.82
C PRO A 175 -22.03 15.25 -0.47
N SER A 176 -22.04 13.92 -0.49
CA SER A 176 -21.63 13.15 -1.66
C SER A 176 -22.30 11.79 -1.74
N ARG A 177 -22.30 11.20 -2.94
CA ARG A 177 -22.76 9.82 -3.17
C ARG A 177 -21.96 8.81 -2.33
N ALA A 178 -20.66 9.04 -2.14
CA ALA A 178 -19.80 8.19 -1.32
C ALA A 178 -20.23 8.23 0.16
N GLU A 179 -20.52 9.42 0.69
CA GLU A 179 -21.02 9.56 2.06
C GLU A 179 -22.43 8.97 2.23
N ALA A 180 -23.32 9.16 1.25
CA ALA A 180 -24.64 8.53 1.24
C ALA A 180 -24.54 7.00 1.32
N LYS A 181 -23.65 6.39 0.50
CA LYS A 181 -23.36 4.96 0.55
C LYS A 181 -22.88 4.53 1.94
N GLN A 182 -21.92 5.26 2.52
CA GLN A 182 -21.39 4.97 3.85
C GLN A 182 -22.48 5.03 4.93
N LYS A 183 -23.40 6.01 4.86
CA LYS A 183 -24.52 6.11 5.81
C LYS A 183 -25.44 4.89 5.75
N ILE A 184 -25.82 4.43 4.55
CA ILE A 184 -26.65 3.22 4.39
C ILE A 184 -25.92 1.98 4.94
N LEU A 185 -24.66 1.79 4.55
CA LEU A 185 -23.85 0.65 5.03
C LEU A 185 -23.67 0.68 6.55
N ARG A 186 -23.51 1.87 7.14
CA ARG A 186 -23.41 2.04 8.60
C ARG A 186 -24.68 1.59 9.31
N VAL A 187 -25.85 1.96 8.81
CA VAL A 187 -27.13 1.52 9.41
C VAL A 187 -27.36 0.03 9.22
N MET A 188 -27.05 -0.52 8.04
CA MET A 188 -27.15 -1.95 7.75
C MET A 188 -26.30 -2.78 8.72
N ASN A 189 -25.10 -2.29 9.08
CA ASN A 189 -24.22 -2.91 10.07
C ASN A 189 -24.53 -2.50 11.53
N GLY A 190 -25.76 -2.06 11.82
CA GLY A 190 -26.25 -1.78 13.18
C GLY A 190 -25.81 -0.44 13.76
N GLY A 191 -25.11 0.39 12.98
CA GLY A 191 -24.75 1.75 13.34
C GLY A 191 -25.96 2.68 13.43
N ARG A 192 -25.75 3.85 14.04
CA ARG A 192 -26.73 4.94 14.08
C ARG A 192 -26.21 6.08 13.22
N VAL A 193 -27.09 6.62 12.39
CA VAL A 193 -26.85 7.79 11.56
C VAL A 193 -28.01 8.75 11.78
N ARG A 194 -27.67 10.01 12.01
CA ARG A 194 -28.61 11.12 12.12
C ARG A 194 -28.49 11.97 10.85
N ASP A 195 -29.38 12.95 10.72
CA ASP A 195 -29.24 14.03 9.75
C ASP A 195 -29.32 13.59 8.28
N VAL A 196 -30.21 12.62 7.99
CA VAL A 196 -30.61 12.29 6.62
C VAL A 196 -32.06 12.71 6.45
N ALA A 197 -32.29 13.73 5.63
CA ALA A 197 -33.61 14.35 5.45
C ALA A 197 -34.44 13.69 4.32
N THR A 198 -34.29 12.37 4.09
CA THR A 198 -35.14 11.64 3.14
C THR A 198 -36.36 11.04 3.84
N PRO A 199 -37.59 11.15 3.28
CA PRO A 199 -38.81 10.70 3.96
C PRO A 199 -38.81 9.22 4.37
N TRP A 200 -38.09 8.37 3.64
CA TRP A 200 -38.01 6.93 3.85
C TRP A 200 -36.87 6.51 4.82
N TRP A 201 -36.01 7.43 5.25
CA TRP A 201 -34.80 7.09 6.00
C TRP A 201 -35.08 6.36 7.31
N GLU A 202 -36.04 6.87 8.09
CA GLU A 202 -36.36 6.29 9.38
C GLU A 202 -37.01 4.90 9.25
N ASP A 203 -37.84 4.71 8.23
CA ASP A 203 -38.43 3.41 7.91
C ASP A 203 -37.37 2.40 7.49
N MET A 204 -36.41 2.77 6.62
CA MET A 204 -35.28 1.93 6.29
C MET A 204 -34.46 1.56 7.55
N CYS A 205 -34.20 2.52 8.43
CA CYS A 205 -33.49 2.26 9.68
C CYS A 205 -34.23 1.29 10.60
N ARG A 206 -35.57 1.38 10.65
CA ARG A 206 -36.42 0.44 11.41
C ARG A 206 -36.40 -0.94 10.77
N GLU A 207 -36.55 -1.01 9.45
CA GLU A 207 -36.51 -2.25 8.66
C GLU A 207 -35.19 -2.99 8.87
N PHE A 208 -34.04 -2.34 8.68
CA PHE A 208 -32.72 -2.98 8.84
C PHE A 208 -32.49 -3.54 10.23
N ARG A 209 -32.95 -2.85 11.29
CA ARG A 209 -32.86 -3.36 12.68
C ARG A 209 -33.76 -4.56 12.90
N LEU A 210 -34.98 -4.53 12.36
CA LEU A 210 -35.92 -5.64 12.44
C LEU A 210 -35.34 -6.86 11.72
N LEU A 211 -34.99 -6.72 10.44
CA LEU A 211 -34.37 -7.78 9.64
C LEU A 211 -33.13 -8.33 10.32
N ALA A 212 -32.28 -7.48 10.90
CA ALA A 212 -31.06 -7.93 11.55
C ALA A 212 -31.36 -8.84 12.75
N ARG A 213 -32.35 -8.45 13.56
CA ARG A 213 -32.80 -9.26 14.70
C ARG A 213 -33.37 -10.60 14.25
N GLU A 214 -34.28 -10.59 13.27
CA GLU A 214 -34.96 -11.81 12.83
C GLU A 214 -33.97 -12.76 12.13
N ALA A 215 -33.11 -12.23 11.26
CA ALA A 215 -32.07 -13.02 10.61
C ALA A 215 -31.06 -13.58 11.62
N ALA A 216 -30.60 -12.79 12.60
CA ALA A 216 -29.66 -13.28 13.62
C ALA A 216 -30.25 -14.41 14.49
N ASN A 217 -31.55 -14.36 14.77
CA ASN A 217 -32.25 -15.37 15.59
C ASN A 217 -32.77 -16.57 14.79
N HIS A 218 -32.57 -16.61 13.48
CA HIS A 218 -32.94 -17.76 12.67
C HIS A 218 -32.15 -19.02 13.13
N PRO A 219 -32.78 -20.20 13.27
CA PRO A 219 -32.10 -21.40 13.79
C PRO A 219 -30.80 -21.77 13.06
N ASP A 220 -30.79 -21.65 11.73
CA ASP A 220 -29.61 -21.92 10.89
C ASP A 220 -28.41 -21.01 11.22
N HIS A 221 -28.62 -19.88 11.90
CA HIS A 221 -27.59 -18.90 12.23
C HIS A 221 -27.16 -18.95 13.70
N ALA A 222 -27.64 -19.93 14.48
CA ALA A 222 -27.36 -20.04 15.91
C ALA A 222 -25.86 -20.08 16.25
N ALA A 223 -25.04 -20.75 15.43
CA ALA A 223 -23.59 -20.79 15.62
C ALA A 223 -22.93 -19.40 15.46
N PHE A 224 -23.35 -18.63 14.46
CA PHE A 224 -22.88 -17.26 14.24
C PHE A 224 -23.31 -16.33 15.39
N LEU A 225 -24.53 -16.50 15.89
CA LEU A 225 -25.04 -15.74 17.03
C LEU A 225 -24.21 -16.01 18.29
N GLN A 226 -23.99 -17.29 18.59
CA GLN A 226 -23.19 -17.71 19.74
C GLN A 226 -21.75 -17.17 19.62
N ASN A 227 -21.15 -17.22 18.44
CA ASN A 227 -19.81 -16.69 18.21
C ASN A 227 -19.75 -15.17 18.35
N ALA A 228 -20.77 -14.44 17.88
CA ALA A 228 -20.86 -12.99 18.08
C ALA A 228 -20.98 -12.61 19.56
N GLN A 229 -21.77 -13.36 20.35
CA GLN A 229 -21.90 -13.18 21.80
C GLN A 229 -20.58 -13.39 22.56
N ARG A 230 -19.76 -14.36 22.14
CA ARG A 230 -18.44 -14.61 22.76
C ARG A 230 -17.45 -13.48 22.51
N ARG A 231 -17.55 -12.79 21.38
CA ARG A 231 -16.57 -11.78 20.92
C ARG A 231 -16.89 -10.35 21.36
N GLY A 232 -17.97 -10.10 22.09
CA GLY A 232 -18.28 -8.77 22.59
C GLY A 232 -19.66 -8.72 23.22
N GLY A 233 -19.92 -7.67 23.99
CA GLY A 233 -21.21 -7.48 24.66
C GLY A 233 -22.38 -7.29 23.68
N ASP A 234 -23.57 -7.07 24.23
CA ASP A 234 -24.84 -7.04 23.49
C ASP A 234 -24.98 -5.89 22.47
N ARG A 235 -24.02 -4.95 22.45
CA ARG A 235 -24.03 -3.83 21.51
C ARG A 235 -23.93 -4.35 20.07
N ASN A 236 -24.97 -4.10 19.28
CA ASN A 236 -25.06 -4.49 17.87
C ASN A 236 -24.93 -6.00 17.63
N LEU A 237 -25.25 -6.84 18.63
CA LEU A 237 -25.12 -8.29 18.54
C LEU A 237 -25.73 -8.85 17.24
N HIS A 238 -26.99 -8.54 16.98
CA HIS A 238 -27.69 -9.04 15.80
C HIS A 238 -27.06 -8.60 14.47
N ALA A 239 -26.63 -7.34 14.37
CA ALA A 239 -25.98 -6.84 13.15
C ALA A 239 -24.62 -7.51 12.92
N ARG A 240 -23.83 -7.75 13.98
CA ARG A 240 -22.58 -8.50 13.90
C ARG A 240 -22.82 -9.96 13.48
N THR A 241 -23.86 -10.59 14.01
CA THR A 241 -24.26 -11.94 13.61
C THR A 241 -24.62 -12.00 12.13
N VAL A 242 -25.48 -11.09 11.66
CA VAL A 242 -25.87 -11.04 10.24
C VAL A 242 -24.66 -10.73 9.36
N ASN A 243 -23.80 -9.80 9.73
CA ASN A 243 -22.58 -9.53 8.98
C ASN A 243 -21.69 -10.79 8.86
N ALA A 244 -21.56 -11.58 9.93
CA ALA A 244 -20.81 -12.84 9.88
C ALA A 244 -21.48 -13.89 8.97
N VAL A 245 -22.81 -13.98 8.97
CA VAL A 245 -23.58 -14.84 8.04
C VAL A 245 -23.37 -14.41 6.60
N LEU A 246 -23.46 -13.10 6.31
CA LEU A 246 -23.26 -12.57 4.96
C LEU A 246 -21.83 -12.80 4.47
N CYS A 247 -20.81 -12.58 5.32
CA CYS A 247 -19.42 -12.89 4.99
C CYS A 247 -19.21 -14.38 4.68
N PHE A 248 -19.91 -15.28 5.38
CA PHE A 248 -19.83 -16.71 5.11
C PHE A 248 -20.43 -17.05 3.75
N ILE A 249 -21.62 -16.51 3.43
CA ILE A 249 -22.27 -16.71 2.13
C ILE A 249 -21.44 -16.09 1.00
N GLU A 250 -20.90 -14.88 1.18
CA GLU A 250 -20.00 -14.23 0.23
C GLU A 250 -18.78 -15.11 -0.06
N ASN A 251 -18.18 -15.70 0.97
CA ASN A 251 -17.05 -16.61 0.79
C ASN A 251 -17.43 -17.85 -0.04
N GLN A 252 -18.62 -18.41 0.14
CA GLN A 252 -19.11 -19.50 -0.72
C GLN A 252 -19.30 -19.04 -2.18
N CYS A 253 -19.75 -17.81 -2.38
CA CYS A 253 -19.89 -17.23 -3.73
C CYS A 253 -18.53 -16.99 -4.38
N LEU A 254 -17.52 -16.55 -3.62
CA LEU A 254 -16.14 -16.39 -4.12
C LEU A 254 -15.50 -17.74 -4.49
N GLU A 255 -15.76 -18.78 -3.70
CA GLU A 255 -15.33 -20.15 -4.01
C GLU A 255 -15.95 -20.62 -5.33
N ALA A 256 -17.26 -20.46 -5.52
CA ALA A 256 -17.93 -20.82 -6.78
C ALA A 256 -17.48 -19.96 -7.98
N LEU A 257 -17.22 -18.66 -7.76
CA LEU A 257 -16.66 -17.78 -8.79
C LEU A 257 -15.28 -18.27 -9.24
N PHE A 258 -14.41 -18.61 -8.30
CA PHE A 258 -13.08 -19.14 -8.60
C PHE A 258 -13.15 -20.44 -9.38
N ASP A 259 -14.00 -21.38 -8.97
CA ASP A 259 -14.18 -22.67 -9.64
C ASP A 259 -14.64 -22.48 -11.10
N ALA A 260 -15.61 -21.58 -11.33
CA ALA A 260 -16.06 -21.24 -12.67
C ALA A 260 -14.93 -20.67 -13.54
N LEU A 261 -14.09 -19.79 -12.98
CA LEU A 261 -12.97 -19.19 -13.71
C LEU A 261 -11.85 -20.21 -13.98
N GLU A 262 -11.55 -21.09 -13.03
CA GLU A 262 -10.55 -22.16 -13.21
C GLU A 262 -10.98 -23.11 -14.34
N GLN A 263 -12.25 -23.54 -14.35
CA GLN A 263 -12.80 -24.43 -15.37
C GLN A 263 -12.76 -23.85 -16.79
N ASN A 264 -12.72 -22.52 -16.90
CA ASN A 264 -12.60 -21.79 -18.16
C ASN A 264 -11.17 -21.29 -18.45
N GLU A 265 -10.18 -21.78 -17.69
CA GLU A 265 -8.76 -21.45 -17.83
C GLU A 265 -8.44 -19.94 -17.61
N CYS A 266 -9.31 -19.22 -16.89
CA CYS A 266 -9.11 -17.81 -16.54
C CYS A 266 -8.18 -17.60 -15.33
N VAL A 267 -7.84 -18.67 -14.61
CA VAL A 267 -6.93 -18.65 -13.45
C VAL A 267 -5.72 -19.56 -13.69
N PRO A 268 -4.83 -19.24 -14.64
CA PRO A 268 -3.74 -20.13 -15.00
C PRO A 268 -2.81 -20.36 -13.81
N ASN A 269 -2.53 -21.63 -13.49
CA ASN A 269 -1.66 -22.03 -12.36
C ASN A 269 -2.11 -21.45 -11.01
N PHE A 270 -3.42 -21.31 -10.77
CA PHE A 270 -3.98 -20.72 -9.55
C PHE A 270 -3.54 -19.26 -9.32
N LEU A 271 -3.06 -18.56 -10.37
CA LEU A 271 -2.62 -17.18 -10.28
C LEU A 271 -3.82 -16.24 -10.15
N CYS A 272 -4.15 -15.87 -8.92
CA CYS A 272 -5.18 -14.89 -8.58
C CYS A 272 -4.83 -14.19 -7.26
N SER A 273 -5.54 -13.10 -6.95
CA SER A 273 -5.46 -12.42 -5.66
C SER A 273 -6.86 -12.10 -5.16
N LEU A 274 -7.15 -12.40 -3.88
CA LEU A 274 -8.47 -12.11 -3.30
C LEU A 274 -8.56 -10.65 -2.89
N ILE A 275 -9.60 -9.96 -3.34
CA ILE A 275 -9.88 -8.56 -3.01
C ILE A 275 -11.27 -8.50 -2.37
N PHE A 276 -11.35 -8.82 -1.08
CA PHE A 276 -12.60 -8.82 -0.31
C PHE A 276 -13.75 -9.54 -1.03
N ASP A 277 -14.75 -8.79 -1.51
CA ASP A 277 -15.94 -9.26 -2.24
C ASP A 277 -15.68 -9.54 -3.73
N GLY A 278 -14.42 -9.59 -4.14
CA GLY A 278 -13.99 -9.89 -5.50
C GLY A 278 -12.64 -10.61 -5.57
N LEU A 279 -12.15 -10.76 -6.79
CA LEU A 279 -10.86 -11.37 -7.09
C LEU A 279 -10.20 -10.71 -8.30
N MET A 280 -8.87 -10.64 -8.28
CA MET A 280 -8.08 -10.23 -9.43
C MET A 280 -7.51 -11.46 -10.14
N ILE A 281 -7.64 -11.49 -11.47
CA ILE A 281 -7.04 -12.51 -12.35
C ILE A 281 -6.09 -11.88 -13.36
N PRO A 282 -5.17 -12.64 -13.98
CA PRO A 282 -4.17 -12.10 -14.88
C PRO A 282 -4.80 -11.40 -16.08
N ASP A 283 -4.26 -10.24 -16.43
CA ASP A 283 -4.64 -9.52 -17.63
C ASP A 283 -3.94 -10.13 -18.86
N THR A 284 -4.65 -10.99 -19.60
CA THR A 284 -4.14 -11.57 -20.84
C THR A 284 -5.15 -11.40 -21.98
N PRO A 285 -4.71 -11.37 -23.25
CA PRO A 285 -5.62 -11.27 -24.39
C PRO A 285 -6.69 -12.38 -24.41
N TYR A 286 -6.29 -13.61 -24.08
CA TYR A 286 -7.22 -14.75 -23.98
C TYR A 286 -8.30 -14.50 -22.93
N ILE A 287 -7.91 -14.13 -21.71
CA ILE A 287 -8.88 -13.89 -20.62
C ILE A 287 -9.83 -12.74 -21.00
N ARG A 288 -9.33 -11.66 -21.59
CA ARG A 288 -10.18 -10.56 -22.07
C ARG A 288 -11.19 -11.02 -23.12
N GLU A 289 -10.79 -11.89 -24.03
CA GLU A 289 -11.68 -12.48 -25.04
C GLU A 289 -12.77 -13.35 -24.39
N VAL A 290 -12.39 -14.22 -23.44
CA VAL A 290 -13.34 -15.06 -22.69
C VAL A 290 -14.36 -14.20 -21.94
N LEU A 291 -13.90 -13.20 -21.19
CA LEU A 291 -14.77 -12.32 -20.41
C LEU A 291 -15.72 -11.48 -21.30
N ALA A 292 -15.29 -11.14 -22.51
CA ALA A 292 -16.10 -10.41 -23.49
C ALA A 292 -17.00 -11.32 -24.34
N SER A 293 -16.86 -12.65 -24.23
CA SER A 293 -17.60 -13.59 -25.06
C SER A 293 -19.07 -13.72 -24.63
N GLU A 294 -19.93 -13.99 -25.61
CA GLU A 294 -21.30 -14.45 -25.38
C GLU A 294 -21.33 -15.98 -25.36
N VAL A 295 -21.94 -16.57 -24.33
CA VAL A 295 -22.11 -18.03 -24.23
C VAL A 295 -23.30 -18.49 -25.10
N CYS A 296 -24.35 -17.68 -25.11
CA CYS A 296 -25.49 -17.79 -26.03
C CYS A 296 -26.05 -16.38 -26.30
N PRO A 297 -26.90 -16.20 -27.35
CA PRO A 297 -27.37 -14.87 -27.74
C PRO A 297 -28.02 -14.12 -26.56
N GLY A 298 -27.42 -13.00 -26.16
CA GLY A 298 -27.90 -12.16 -25.06
C GLY A 298 -27.46 -12.57 -23.65
N THR A 299 -26.59 -13.58 -23.51
CA THR A 299 -26.02 -14.01 -22.23
C THR A 299 -24.50 -13.92 -22.30
N SER A 300 -23.91 -13.00 -21.54
CA SER A 300 -22.47 -12.87 -21.45
C SER A 300 -21.85 -14.03 -20.67
N PHE A 301 -20.54 -14.25 -20.83
CA PHE A 301 -19.79 -15.17 -19.97
C PHE A 301 -19.97 -14.86 -18.48
N LEU A 302 -19.98 -13.58 -18.09
CA LEU A 302 -20.18 -13.20 -16.69
C LEU A 302 -21.59 -13.51 -16.18
N ASP A 303 -22.61 -13.46 -17.04
CA ASP A 303 -23.96 -13.89 -16.66
C ASP A 303 -24.03 -15.40 -16.41
N ASP A 304 -23.31 -16.20 -17.21
CA ASP A 304 -23.18 -17.65 -17.03
C ASP A 304 -22.45 -17.98 -15.72
N VAL A 305 -21.37 -17.25 -15.41
CA VAL A 305 -20.66 -17.35 -14.13
C VAL A 305 -21.57 -16.96 -12.96
N SER A 306 -22.34 -15.87 -13.07
CA SER A 306 -23.33 -15.49 -12.07
C SER A 306 -24.41 -16.57 -11.84
N GLN A 307 -24.83 -17.25 -12.91
CA GLN A 307 -25.75 -18.38 -12.81
C GLN A 307 -25.09 -19.58 -12.14
N HIS A 308 -23.82 -19.88 -12.46
CA HIS A 308 -23.06 -20.95 -11.79
C HIS A 308 -22.96 -20.71 -10.28
N ILE A 309 -22.69 -19.48 -9.85
CA ILE A 309 -22.67 -19.11 -8.42
C ILE A 309 -24.03 -19.36 -7.76
N GLU A 310 -25.13 -19.02 -8.44
CA GLU A 310 -26.48 -19.29 -7.95
C GLU A 310 -26.77 -20.79 -7.85
N ASP A 311 -26.39 -21.57 -8.85
CA ASP A 311 -26.63 -23.01 -8.88
C ASP A 311 -25.86 -23.74 -7.77
N GLU A 312 -24.63 -23.31 -7.47
CA GLU A 312 -23.78 -23.93 -6.45
C GLU A 312 -24.09 -23.48 -5.02
N THR A 313 -24.37 -22.18 -4.82
CA THR A 313 -24.55 -21.62 -3.47
C THR A 313 -26.01 -21.39 -3.10
N GLY A 314 -26.90 -21.42 -4.10
CA GLY A 314 -28.27 -20.94 -4.03
C GLY A 314 -28.39 -19.42 -4.13
N TYR A 315 -27.32 -18.63 -4.06
CA TYR A 315 -27.36 -17.16 -4.07
C TYR A 315 -26.79 -16.61 -5.37
N ARG A 316 -27.51 -15.68 -6.01
CA ARG A 316 -27.06 -15.05 -7.24
C ARG A 316 -26.33 -13.75 -6.95
N LEU A 317 -25.12 -13.59 -7.45
CA LEU A 317 -24.39 -12.32 -7.45
C LEU A 317 -23.98 -11.96 -8.87
N GLN A 318 -24.24 -10.72 -9.28
CA GLN A 318 -23.79 -10.22 -10.57
C GLN A 318 -22.28 -9.95 -10.49
N VAL A 319 -21.51 -10.62 -11.35
CA VAL A 319 -20.07 -10.40 -11.49
C VAL A 319 -19.83 -9.26 -12.47
N VAL A 320 -19.00 -8.30 -12.09
CA VAL A 320 -18.63 -7.17 -12.95
C VAL A 320 -17.12 -7.04 -13.07
N VAL A 321 -16.65 -6.64 -14.25
CA VAL A 321 -15.27 -6.19 -14.44
C VAL A 321 -15.17 -4.75 -13.97
N LYS A 322 -14.20 -4.48 -13.10
CA LYS A 322 -13.95 -3.16 -12.54
C LYS A 322 -12.66 -2.60 -13.09
N ASP A 323 -12.73 -1.38 -13.58
CA ASP A 323 -11.56 -0.67 -14.06
C ASP A 323 -10.74 -0.11 -12.90
N PHE A 324 -9.43 0.01 -13.11
CA PHE A 324 -8.53 0.74 -12.21
C PHE A 324 -8.60 2.24 -12.46
N ASP A 325 -9.81 2.80 -12.46
CA ASP A 325 -10.12 4.20 -12.77
C ASP A 325 -9.52 5.17 -11.75
N ASP A 326 -9.60 4.83 -10.48
CA ASP A 326 -9.17 5.63 -9.32
C ASP A 326 -7.68 5.46 -8.99
N ALA A 327 -6.85 5.09 -9.97
CA ALA A 327 -5.41 4.95 -9.74
C ALA A 327 -4.71 6.31 -9.58
N TYR A 328 -3.51 6.32 -9.00
CA TYR A 328 -2.61 7.44 -9.24
C TYR A 328 -2.22 7.49 -10.72
N GLU A 329 -2.29 8.67 -11.31
CA GLU A 329 -1.77 8.91 -12.65
C GLU A 329 -0.25 8.85 -12.63
N LEU A 330 0.31 8.05 -13.54
CA LEU A 330 1.74 7.95 -13.76
C LEU A 330 2.05 8.68 -15.06
N PRO A 331 3.01 9.62 -15.10
CA PRO A 331 3.34 10.32 -16.32
C PRO A 331 3.92 9.35 -17.36
N GLU A 332 3.77 9.69 -18.64
CA GLU A 332 4.37 8.92 -19.71
C GLU A 332 5.90 8.82 -19.52
N GLY A 333 6.44 7.61 -19.64
CA GLY A 333 7.87 7.36 -19.46
C GLY A 333 8.35 7.44 -18.01
N TYR A 334 7.46 7.37 -17.01
CA TYR A 334 7.83 7.31 -15.60
C TYR A 334 8.87 6.22 -15.31
N GLU A 335 8.89 5.13 -16.09
CA GLU A 335 9.85 4.05 -15.98
C GLU A 335 11.30 4.50 -16.18
N ASN A 336 11.51 5.61 -16.89
CA ASN A 336 12.82 6.22 -17.11
C ASN A 336 13.24 7.10 -15.93
N LEU A 337 12.28 7.62 -15.16
CA LEU A 337 12.54 8.44 -13.97
C LEU A 337 13.01 7.59 -12.78
N VAL A 338 12.69 6.29 -12.80
CA VAL A 338 13.08 5.32 -11.77
C VAL A 338 14.40 4.60 -12.14
N GLN A 339 15.21 5.16 -13.04
CA GLN A 339 16.50 4.59 -13.44
C GLN A 339 17.57 4.83 -12.37
N ASP A 340 17.52 4.00 -11.34
CA ASP A 340 18.64 3.34 -10.66
C ASP A 340 18.09 2.86 -9.33
N GLY A 341 17.49 1.67 -9.32
CA GLY A 341 17.16 1.00 -8.06
C GLY A 341 18.37 0.96 -7.13
N ALA A 342 19.59 0.85 -7.69
CA ALA A 342 20.84 0.96 -6.96
C ALA A 342 21.09 2.35 -6.36
N ALA A 343 20.73 3.44 -7.03
CA ALA A 343 20.92 4.80 -6.51
C ALA A 343 19.88 5.14 -5.45
N ILE A 344 18.63 4.71 -5.63
CA ILE A 344 17.58 4.86 -4.61
C ILE A 344 17.90 3.98 -3.39
N GLU A 345 18.26 2.72 -3.59
CA GLU A 345 18.66 1.82 -2.50
C GLU A 345 19.94 2.31 -1.81
N ALA A 346 20.92 2.83 -2.56
CA ALA A 346 22.11 3.46 -1.99
C ALA A 346 21.77 4.73 -1.20
N ARG A 347 20.83 5.54 -1.70
CA ARG A 347 20.34 6.74 -1.02
C ARG A 347 19.59 6.40 0.26
N GLU A 348 18.65 5.45 0.23
CA GLU A 348 17.93 4.99 1.42
C GLU A 348 18.86 4.32 2.43
N ALA A 349 19.81 3.50 1.98
CA ALA A 349 20.85 2.92 2.83
C ALA A 349 21.70 4.03 3.47
N LEU A 350 22.05 5.08 2.72
CA LEU A 350 22.78 6.23 3.21
C LEU A 350 21.93 7.02 4.23
N VAL A 351 20.64 7.27 3.98
CA VAL A 351 19.73 7.95 4.94
C VAL A 351 19.64 7.15 6.24
N SER A 352 19.33 5.86 6.15
CA SER A 352 19.17 4.99 7.32
C SER A 352 20.48 4.83 8.10
N TYR A 353 21.61 4.83 7.40
CA TYR A 353 22.92 4.88 8.01
C TYR A 353 23.12 6.20 8.77
N LEU A 354 22.87 7.34 8.13
CA LEU A 354 23.02 8.66 8.71
C LEU A 354 22.10 8.86 9.93
N GLU A 355 20.84 8.45 9.87
CA GLU A 355 19.92 8.51 11.01
C GLU A 355 20.42 7.71 12.22
N ARG A 356 20.97 6.51 11.99
CA ARG A 356 21.58 5.70 13.05
C ARG A 356 22.84 6.35 13.61
N THR A 357 23.72 6.89 12.76
CA THR A 357 24.89 7.66 13.19
C THR A 357 24.46 8.86 14.01
N LEU A 358 23.40 9.56 13.62
CA LEU A 358 22.88 10.73 14.30
C LEU A 358 22.19 10.39 15.63
N LEU A 359 21.53 9.24 15.76
CA LEU A 359 21.04 8.72 17.04
C LEU A 359 22.19 8.42 18.01
N LEU A 360 23.25 7.78 17.52
CA LEU A 360 24.47 7.52 18.29
C LEU A 360 25.18 8.82 18.69
N LEU A 361 25.21 9.82 17.80
CA LEU A 361 25.74 11.15 18.10
C LEU A 361 24.77 12.00 18.95
N GLY A 362 23.48 11.71 18.94
CA GLY A 362 22.46 12.39 19.76
C GLY A 362 22.55 12.02 21.24
N SER A 363 23.01 10.80 21.56
CA SER A 363 23.51 10.46 22.90
C SER A 363 24.75 11.28 23.30
N VAL A 364 25.42 11.91 22.34
CA VAL A 364 26.51 12.89 22.53
C VAL A 364 25.92 14.31 22.40
N GLN A 365 25.02 14.70 23.31
CA GLN A 365 24.31 16.00 23.35
C GLN A 365 25.20 17.28 23.35
N LYS A 366 26.53 17.15 23.25
CA LYS A 366 27.48 18.27 23.31
C LYS A 366 28.13 18.63 21.99
N TRP A 367 27.68 18.08 20.86
CA TRP A 367 28.24 18.46 19.55
C TRP A 367 27.48 19.62 18.91
N PRO A 368 28.03 20.86 18.90
CA PRO A 368 27.40 22.03 18.29
C PRO A 368 27.21 21.93 16.76
N LEU A 369 27.62 20.81 16.15
CA LEU A 369 27.63 20.57 14.71
C LEU A 369 26.65 19.50 14.24
N ALA A 370 25.99 18.77 15.16
CA ALA A 370 25.04 17.73 14.78
C ALA A 370 23.87 18.29 13.95
N ALA A 371 23.33 19.46 14.33
CA ALA A 371 22.21 20.09 13.63
C ALA A 371 22.57 20.63 12.22
N PRO A 372 23.70 21.35 12.01
CA PRO A 372 24.15 21.72 10.67
C PRO A 372 24.41 20.52 9.75
N ILE A 373 25.04 19.46 10.27
CA ILE A 373 25.32 18.23 9.50
C ILE A 373 24.02 17.55 9.07
N LEU A 374 23.04 17.44 9.98
CA LEU A 374 21.70 16.92 9.68
C LEU A 374 21.04 17.66 8.52
N LYS A 375 21.14 18.99 8.52
CA LYS A 375 20.56 19.84 7.48
C LYS A 375 21.26 19.63 6.13
N LEU A 376 22.59 19.59 6.11
CA LEU A 376 23.38 19.34 4.89
C LEU A 376 22.98 18.01 4.24
N PHE A 377 22.80 16.97 5.06
CA PHE A 377 22.34 15.67 4.58
C PHE A 377 20.91 15.70 4.07
N ARG A 378 19.97 16.36 4.76
CA ARG A 378 18.60 16.53 4.27
C ARG A 378 18.55 17.27 2.92
N ALA A 379 19.37 18.30 2.74
CA ALA A 379 19.52 18.99 1.44
C ALA A 379 20.09 18.08 0.35
N ALA A 380 21.13 17.30 0.65
CA ALA A 380 21.70 16.33 -0.28
C ALA A 380 20.69 15.22 -0.65
N LEU A 381 19.71 14.98 0.23
CA LEU A 381 18.58 14.10 0.04
C LEU A 381 17.35 14.82 -0.54
N GLY A 382 17.53 15.96 -1.19
CA GLY A 382 16.47 16.63 -1.96
C GLY A 382 15.39 17.30 -1.13
N GLU A 383 15.55 17.47 0.19
CA GLU A 383 14.69 18.39 0.93
C GLU A 383 14.93 19.83 0.42
N PRO A 384 13.85 20.60 0.17
CA PRO A 384 13.99 21.98 -0.28
C PRO A 384 14.70 22.80 0.80
N MET A 385 15.82 23.40 0.42
CA MET A 385 16.64 24.27 1.26
C MET A 385 16.88 25.56 0.49
N ASP A 386 16.58 26.70 1.12
CA ASP A 386 16.84 27.99 0.51
C ASP A 386 18.35 28.25 0.36
N GLU A 387 18.73 29.04 -0.64
CA GLU A 387 20.13 29.30 -0.96
C GLU A 387 20.92 29.92 0.21
N SER A 388 20.28 30.74 1.05
CA SER A 388 20.95 31.31 2.22
C SER A 388 21.22 30.26 3.30
N GLU A 389 20.34 29.28 3.42
CA GLU A 389 20.46 28.19 4.38
C GLU A 389 21.50 27.19 3.89
N ARG A 390 21.51 26.89 2.58
CA ARG A 390 22.56 26.11 1.92
C ARG A 390 23.94 26.72 2.16
N GLN A 391 24.08 28.03 1.93
CA GLN A 391 25.33 28.75 2.13
C GLN A 391 25.80 28.68 3.59
N ARG A 392 24.90 28.88 4.56
CA ARG A 392 25.21 28.80 6.00
C ARG A 392 25.69 27.41 6.42
N VAL A 393 25.08 26.38 5.85
CA VAL A 393 25.45 24.99 6.15
C VAL A 393 26.82 24.64 5.52
N VAL A 394 27.09 25.07 4.28
CA VAL A 394 28.40 24.91 3.63
C VAL A 394 29.51 25.62 4.41
N GLU A 395 29.26 26.86 4.86
CA GLU A 395 30.20 27.62 5.68
C GLU A 395 30.47 26.94 7.03
N ALA A 396 29.44 26.39 7.68
CA ALA A 396 29.59 25.63 8.91
C ALA A 396 30.43 24.35 8.70
N GLY A 397 30.24 23.65 7.58
CA GLY A 397 31.05 22.49 7.17
C GLY A 397 32.51 22.86 6.93
N ARG A 398 32.77 23.92 6.17
CA ARG A 398 34.13 24.45 5.93
C ARG A 398 34.82 24.86 7.23
N ALA A 399 34.11 25.55 8.13
CA ALA A 399 34.64 25.95 9.43
C ALA A 399 34.92 24.75 10.34
N TRP A 400 34.23 23.63 10.17
CA TRP A 400 34.52 22.39 10.89
C TRP A 400 35.73 21.68 10.32
N LEU A 401 35.80 21.46 8.99
CA LEU A 401 36.96 20.85 8.32
C LEU A 401 38.25 21.62 8.62
N SER A 402 38.19 22.96 8.60
CA SER A 402 39.30 23.82 8.98
C SER A 402 39.73 23.63 10.45
N ARG A 403 38.77 23.46 11.37
CA ARG A 403 39.07 23.16 12.79
C ARG A 403 39.68 21.78 12.96
N CYS A 404 39.14 20.76 12.31
CA CYS A 404 39.71 19.42 12.29
C CYS A 404 41.15 19.42 11.76
N ALA A 405 41.41 20.06 10.62
CA ALA A 405 42.76 20.18 10.07
C ALA A 405 43.74 20.85 11.04
N THR A 406 43.28 21.85 11.79
CA THR A 406 44.08 22.56 12.80
C THR A 406 44.35 21.68 14.03
N THR A 407 43.34 20.95 14.53
CA THR A 407 43.47 20.05 15.68
C THR A 407 44.32 18.82 15.38
N ILE A 408 44.34 18.36 14.12
CA ILE A 408 45.10 17.20 13.62
C ILE A 408 46.54 17.61 13.26
N GLY A 409 46.91 18.90 13.41
CA GLY A 409 48.29 19.36 13.28
C GLY A 409 48.79 19.51 11.83
N PHE A 410 47.92 19.74 10.86
CA PHE A 410 48.36 20.13 9.52
C PHE A 410 48.94 21.56 9.56
N PRO A 411 50.16 21.80 9.04
CA PRO A 411 50.76 23.12 9.10
C PRO A 411 50.01 24.08 8.15
N ALA A 412 49.48 25.18 8.71
CA ALA A 412 48.73 26.23 8.00
C ALA A 412 49.56 27.06 7.00
N LYS A 413 50.71 26.56 6.50
CA LYS A 413 51.60 27.28 5.59
C LYS A 413 52.29 26.34 4.59
N SER A 414 51.54 25.84 3.61
CA SER A 414 52.09 25.64 2.27
C SER A 414 51.44 26.65 1.33
N LYS A 415 52.27 27.46 0.67
CA LYS A 415 51.83 28.42 -0.34
C LYS A 415 51.12 27.66 -1.46
N TRP A 416 49.88 28.02 -1.71
CA TRP A 416 49.17 27.67 -2.94
C TRP A 416 49.98 28.18 -4.15
N PRO A 417 50.35 27.34 -5.12
CA PRO A 417 50.96 27.82 -6.35
C PRO A 417 49.85 28.37 -7.25
N GLY A 418 49.83 29.68 -7.47
CA GLY A 418 49.00 30.25 -8.54
C GLY A 418 48.40 31.63 -8.31
N THR A 419 49.05 32.56 -7.62
CA THR A 419 48.72 33.99 -7.80
C THR A 419 49.99 34.83 -7.86
N GLY A 420 50.32 35.28 -9.07
CA GLY A 420 51.51 36.09 -9.35
C GLY A 420 51.39 36.84 -10.67
N ALA A 421 50.72 37.98 -10.61
CA ALA A 421 50.96 39.24 -11.33
C ALA A 421 50.87 39.34 -12.87
N THR A 422 49.86 40.13 -13.28
CA THR A 422 49.88 41.25 -14.25
C THR A 422 50.37 41.03 -15.69
N GLY A 423 49.42 41.14 -16.62
CA GLY A 423 49.64 41.57 -18.00
C GLY A 423 48.42 42.33 -18.52
N GLN A 424 48.59 43.62 -18.80
CA GLN A 424 47.64 44.47 -19.54
C GLN A 424 47.46 43.96 -20.97
N ALA A 425 46.23 43.91 -21.48
CA ALA A 425 45.91 44.32 -22.86
C ALA A 425 44.40 44.34 -23.13
N ALA A 426 43.98 45.50 -23.67
CA ALA A 426 42.98 45.71 -24.72
C ALA A 426 41.51 45.35 -24.48
N GLY A 427 40.68 46.40 -24.55
CA GLY A 427 39.24 46.37 -24.40
C GLY A 427 38.49 45.61 -25.50
N VAL A 428 37.28 45.17 -25.13
CA VAL A 428 36.20 44.85 -26.04
C VAL A 428 34.92 45.48 -25.47
N ASP A 429 34.23 46.15 -26.37
CA ASP A 429 33.06 47.00 -26.27
C ASP A 429 31.76 46.22 -25.93
N PRO A 430 30.94 46.66 -24.96
CA PRO A 430 29.63 46.07 -24.69
C PRO A 430 28.49 46.97 -25.23
N GLN A 431 28.39 47.17 -26.54
CA GLN A 431 27.18 47.70 -27.18
C GLN A 431 26.95 47.09 -28.58
N ALA A 432 26.28 45.95 -28.65
CA ALA A 432 25.54 45.55 -29.84
C ALA A 432 24.55 44.43 -29.47
N PHE A 433 23.26 44.76 -29.38
CA PHE A 433 22.14 44.06 -30.03
C PHE A 433 20.81 44.63 -29.53
N HIS A 434 20.38 45.70 -30.19
CA HIS A 434 19.00 46.17 -30.25
C HIS A 434 18.62 46.19 -31.73
N GLY A 435 17.48 45.61 -32.10
CA GLY A 435 16.73 46.03 -33.30
C GLY A 435 16.15 44.91 -34.17
N TYR A 436 14.81 45.00 -34.32
CA TYR A 436 13.85 44.46 -35.32
C TYR A 436 12.77 43.62 -34.62
N VAL A 437 11.55 44.08 -34.31
CA VAL A 437 10.52 44.94 -34.97
C VAL A 437 9.71 44.23 -36.08
N GLU A 438 8.47 43.93 -35.69
CA GLU A 438 7.17 43.93 -36.39
C GLU A 438 6.81 42.93 -37.50
N GLY A 439 5.62 42.34 -37.29
CA GLY A 439 4.77 41.72 -38.29
C GLY A 439 3.42 41.35 -37.68
N ALA A 440 2.51 42.33 -37.62
CA ALA A 440 1.10 42.15 -37.23
C ALA A 440 0.20 42.27 -38.45
N VAL A 441 -0.80 41.38 -38.63
CA VAL A 441 -2.13 41.66 -39.24
C VAL A 441 -3.16 40.64 -38.66
N PRO A 442 -4.42 41.04 -38.39
CA PRO A 442 -5.36 40.31 -37.53
C PRO A 442 -6.48 39.60 -38.30
N VAL A 443 -7.14 38.62 -37.66
CA VAL A 443 -8.52 38.21 -38.00
C VAL A 443 -9.29 37.89 -36.73
N ALA A 444 -10.47 38.50 -36.63
CA ALA A 444 -11.45 38.39 -35.56
C ALA A 444 -12.48 37.27 -35.81
N MET A 445 -13.37 37.06 -34.81
CA MET A 445 -14.52 36.14 -34.73
C MET A 445 -14.15 34.73 -34.24
N GLN A 446 -14.83 34.09 -33.29
CA GLN A 446 -16.14 34.28 -32.65
C GLN A 446 -16.09 33.61 -31.27
N THR A 447 -16.75 34.22 -30.28
CA THR A 447 -17.01 33.63 -28.96
C THR A 447 -18.23 32.73 -29.04
N GLU A 448 -18.04 31.42 -28.83
CA GLU A 448 -19.12 30.53 -28.39
C GLU A 448 -18.84 30.07 -26.96
N GLU A 449 -19.93 30.12 -26.19
CA GLU A 449 -20.03 29.87 -24.76
C GLU A 449 -19.81 28.38 -24.48
N ASN A 450 -18.96 28.07 -23.50
CA ASN A 450 -18.83 26.73 -22.94
C ASN A 450 -19.09 26.85 -21.43
N PRO A 451 -20.19 26.31 -20.88
CA PRO A 451 -20.46 26.39 -19.46
C PRO A 451 -19.89 25.17 -18.72
N GLY A 452 -19.27 25.42 -17.56
CA GLY A 452 -19.21 24.45 -16.46
C GLY A 452 -17.92 23.65 -16.33
N GLU A 453 -16.81 24.32 -16.05
CA GLU A 453 -15.63 23.69 -15.47
C GLU A 453 -15.81 23.69 -13.93
N GLU A 454 -16.46 22.65 -13.40
CA GLU A 454 -16.54 22.43 -11.96
C GLU A 454 -15.21 21.85 -11.46
N ARG A 455 -14.59 22.56 -10.51
CA ARG A 455 -13.41 22.11 -9.77
C ARG A 455 -13.79 20.87 -8.95
N GLU A 456 -13.25 19.72 -9.32
CA GLU A 456 -13.27 18.52 -8.49
C GLU A 456 -12.35 18.73 -7.26
N GLU A 457 -12.96 18.96 -6.10
CA GLU A 457 -12.27 18.83 -4.82
C GLU A 457 -12.04 17.34 -4.52
N SER A 458 -10.78 16.93 -4.56
CA SER A 458 -10.36 15.57 -4.23
C SER A 458 -10.54 15.30 -2.73
N ILE A 459 -11.61 14.59 -2.37
CA ILE A 459 -11.80 14.04 -1.01
C ILE A 459 -11.32 12.59 -1.02
N SER A 460 -10.22 12.34 -0.32
CA SER A 460 -9.61 11.02 -0.13
C SER A 460 -10.57 10.08 0.62
N GLY A 461 -11.12 9.10 -0.11
CA GLY A 461 -11.88 8.00 0.45
C GLY A 461 -10.97 6.89 0.97
N ASP A 462 -10.59 6.98 2.25
CA ASP A 462 -10.00 5.85 2.97
C ASP A 462 -11.13 4.95 3.50
N ALA A 463 -11.15 3.71 3.03
CA ALA A 463 -11.92 2.65 3.67
C ALA A 463 -11.25 2.34 5.02
N MET A 464 -11.75 2.98 6.09
CA MET A 464 -11.39 2.59 7.45
C MET A 464 -11.86 1.15 7.70
N ASP A 465 -10.92 0.33 8.16
CA ASP A 465 -11.17 -0.94 8.83
C ASP A 465 -12.22 -0.73 9.94
N LEU A 466 -13.45 -1.19 9.72
CA LEU A 466 -14.54 -1.08 10.68
C LEU A 466 -14.34 -1.98 11.93
N ASP A 467 -13.28 -2.80 11.95
CA ASP A 467 -12.91 -3.66 13.07
C ASP A 467 -11.97 -2.98 14.10
N ALA A 468 -11.53 -1.73 13.89
CA ALA A 468 -10.59 -1.03 14.78
C ALA A 468 -11.18 0.12 15.63
N MET A 469 -12.51 0.28 15.70
CA MET A 469 -13.14 1.31 16.55
C MET A 469 -13.54 0.77 17.93
N ASP A 470 -12.56 0.61 18.82
CA ASP A 470 -12.78 0.59 20.28
C ASP A 470 -11.47 0.88 21.03
N LEU A 471 -11.08 2.16 21.09
CA LEU A 471 -10.24 2.69 22.17
C LEU A 471 -10.58 4.17 22.35
N ASP A 472 -11.43 4.47 23.32
CA ASP A 472 -11.40 5.77 23.98
C ASP A 472 -11.18 5.53 25.47
N GLU A 473 -10.21 6.27 25.98
CA GLU A 473 -9.67 6.26 27.33
C GLU A 473 -10.78 6.48 28.35
N HIS A 474 -10.80 5.72 29.45
CA HIS A 474 -10.82 6.24 30.82
C HIS A 474 -10.78 5.08 31.84
N SER A 475 -9.86 5.25 32.80
CA SER A 475 -9.90 4.76 34.19
C SER A 475 -9.16 3.48 34.60
N HIS A 476 -8.20 3.76 35.49
CA HIS A 476 -7.73 3.00 36.66
C HIS A 476 -6.73 1.86 36.45
N GLY A 477 -5.48 2.20 36.76
CA GLY A 477 -4.39 1.27 36.93
C GLY A 477 -4.41 0.52 38.25
N THR A 478 -3.59 -0.52 38.27
CA THR A 478 -3.04 -1.17 39.45
C THR A 478 -1.65 -1.67 39.08
N ALA A 479 -0.65 -1.15 39.80
CA ALA A 479 0.73 -1.58 39.71
C ALA A 479 0.85 -3.04 40.21
N LEU A 480 1.63 -3.85 39.50
CA LEU A 480 2.11 -5.13 40.00
C LEU A 480 3.63 -5.07 40.18
N ASP A 481 3.99 -5.43 41.40
CA ASP A 481 5.30 -5.51 42.04
C ASP A 481 6.17 -6.59 41.37
N VAL A 482 7.41 -6.23 41.02
CA VAL A 482 8.40 -7.14 40.44
C VAL A 482 9.60 -7.18 41.37
N ASN A 483 9.49 -7.99 42.42
CA ASN A 483 10.62 -8.45 43.21
C ASN A 483 10.61 -9.98 43.17
N GLU A 484 11.59 -10.57 42.49
CA GLU A 484 12.28 -11.83 42.84
C GLU A 484 12.92 -12.42 41.58
N LEU A 485 14.24 -12.39 41.47
CA LEU A 485 15.08 -13.46 40.89
C LEU A 485 16.56 -13.24 41.32
N PRO A 486 17.37 -14.31 41.45
CA PRO A 486 18.54 -14.36 42.32
C PRO A 486 19.87 -13.95 41.66
N ARG A 487 20.76 -13.42 42.51
CA ARG A 487 22.12 -12.98 42.16
C ARG A 487 23.04 -14.19 41.92
N GLY A 488 23.52 -14.33 40.69
CA GLY A 488 24.65 -15.20 40.33
C GLY A 488 25.96 -14.41 40.28
N THR A 489 27.00 -14.97 40.88
CA THR A 489 28.36 -14.45 40.97
C THR A 489 29.19 -14.73 39.71
N THR A 490 29.78 -13.70 39.09
CA THR A 490 30.90 -13.86 38.14
C THR A 490 31.94 -12.77 38.38
N GLY A 491 33.20 -13.19 38.52
CA GLY A 491 34.35 -12.35 38.81
C GLY A 491 34.69 -11.39 37.67
N THR A 492 35.02 -10.16 38.04
CA THR A 492 35.39 -9.05 37.15
C THR A 492 36.90 -9.03 36.94
N THR A 493 37.36 -9.25 35.71
CA THR A 493 38.55 -8.55 35.20
C THR A 493 38.12 -7.15 34.82
N ASN A 494 38.65 -6.13 35.50
CA ASN A 494 38.43 -4.73 35.17
C ASN A 494 39.08 -4.45 33.81
N VAL A 495 38.32 -4.59 32.74
CA VAL A 495 38.58 -3.89 31.48
C VAL A 495 37.81 -2.58 31.58
N ASP A 496 38.49 -1.45 31.39
CA ASP A 496 37.86 -0.14 31.47
C ASP A 496 36.73 -0.10 30.43
N ALA A 497 35.49 0.00 30.90
CA ALA A 497 34.31 0.04 30.04
C ALA A 497 34.39 1.20 29.03
N ASN A 498 35.16 2.24 29.33
CA ASN A 498 35.40 3.34 28.40
C ASN A 498 36.35 2.94 27.25
N GLU A 499 37.30 2.04 27.49
CA GLU A 499 38.25 1.57 26.48
C GLU A 499 37.58 0.59 25.51
N LEU A 500 36.71 -0.28 26.02
CA LEU A 500 35.89 -1.17 25.19
C LEU A 500 34.85 -0.41 24.36
N LEU A 501 34.27 0.66 24.93
CA LEU A 501 33.35 1.54 24.22
C LEU A 501 34.07 2.30 23.10
N LEU A 502 35.28 2.81 23.38
CA LEU A 502 36.13 3.49 22.40
C LEU A 502 36.56 2.58 21.25
N ASP A 503 36.87 1.31 21.51
CA ASP A 503 37.28 0.38 20.45
C ASP A 503 36.10 -0.09 19.58
N VAL A 504 34.90 -0.22 20.17
CA VAL A 504 33.66 -0.44 19.41
C VAL A 504 33.34 0.79 18.54
N GLU A 505 33.47 2.00 19.08
CA GLU A 505 33.29 3.26 18.36
C GLU A 505 34.30 3.43 17.21
N ARG A 506 35.56 3.02 17.40
CA ARG A 506 36.62 3.03 16.37
C ARG A 506 36.37 2.01 15.26
N GLY A 507 35.94 0.79 15.62
CA GLY A 507 35.59 -0.25 14.65
C GLY A 507 34.43 0.18 13.75
N HIS A 508 33.37 0.73 14.36
CA HIS A 508 32.26 1.30 13.62
C HIS A 508 32.71 2.46 12.74
N PHE A 509 33.50 3.41 13.23
CA PHE A 509 34.01 4.52 12.43
C PHE A 509 34.79 4.06 11.18
N LEU A 510 35.63 3.02 11.29
CA LEU A 510 36.42 2.51 10.18
C LEU A 510 35.55 1.83 9.10
N GLU A 511 34.61 0.98 9.53
CA GLU A 511 33.69 0.29 8.63
C GLU A 511 32.76 1.27 7.90
N ASN A 512 32.30 2.29 8.63
CA ASN A 512 31.52 3.41 8.14
C ASN A 512 32.25 4.25 7.10
N THR A 513 33.54 4.51 7.35
CA THR A 513 34.39 5.28 6.43
C THR A 513 34.67 4.49 5.15
N ARG A 514 34.85 3.16 5.25
CA ARG A 514 34.97 2.26 4.08
C ARG A 514 33.68 2.17 3.28
N LEU A 515 32.51 2.26 3.93
CA LEU A 515 31.21 2.29 3.25
C LEU A 515 31.00 3.61 2.48
N LEU A 516 31.28 4.75 3.11
CA LEU A 516 31.19 6.06 2.46
C LEU A 516 32.11 6.18 1.25
N LYS A 517 33.35 5.69 1.35
CA LYS A 517 34.28 5.64 0.21
C LYS A 517 33.73 4.78 -0.93
N ARG A 518 33.19 3.59 -0.64
CA ARG A 518 32.57 2.71 -1.65
C ARG A 518 31.34 3.33 -2.31
N ILE A 519 30.59 4.17 -1.59
CA ILE A 519 29.44 4.91 -2.15
C ILE A 519 29.96 6.02 -3.07
N PHE A 520 30.96 6.79 -2.64
CA PHE A 520 31.59 7.85 -3.43
C PHE A 520 32.25 7.32 -4.72
N ASP A 521 33.00 6.21 -4.61
CA ASP A 521 33.67 5.57 -5.74
C ASP A 521 32.69 4.98 -6.77
N LYS A 522 31.43 4.73 -6.37
CA LYS A 522 30.38 4.16 -7.24
C LYS A 522 29.38 5.19 -7.77
N SER A 523 29.24 6.35 -7.11
CA SER A 523 28.38 7.43 -7.59
C SER A 523 29.10 8.23 -8.68
N ASN A 524 28.71 8.03 -9.94
CA ASN A 524 29.20 8.82 -11.08
C ASN A 524 28.51 10.20 -11.18
N ASP A 525 27.99 10.71 -10.07
CA ASP A 525 27.08 11.86 -10.04
C ASP A 525 27.86 13.17 -9.96
N SER A 526 27.84 13.93 -11.06
CA SER A 526 28.51 15.22 -11.20
C SER A 526 28.08 16.26 -10.16
N ASN A 527 26.89 16.11 -9.57
CA ASN A 527 26.37 17.03 -8.55
C ASN A 527 27.10 16.88 -7.21
N ILE A 528 27.60 15.68 -6.88
CA ILE A 528 28.36 15.45 -5.64
C ILE A 528 29.76 16.08 -5.75
N ALA A 529 30.38 16.00 -6.93
CA ALA A 529 31.66 16.65 -7.21
C ALA A 529 31.57 18.19 -7.22
N GLU A 530 30.42 18.74 -7.61
CA GLU A 530 30.15 20.19 -7.60
C GLU A 530 29.94 20.73 -6.16
N LEU A 531 29.37 19.92 -5.27
CA LEU A 531 29.13 20.26 -3.87
C LEU A 531 30.40 20.40 -3.03
N PHE A 532 31.45 19.65 -3.37
CA PHE A 532 32.75 19.71 -2.70
C PHE A 532 33.81 20.45 -3.52
N GLY A 533 33.64 20.65 -4.82
CA GLY A 533 34.69 21.20 -5.68
C GLY A 533 35.83 20.20 -5.90
N ARG A 534 36.41 20.18 -7.12
CA ARG A 534 37.46 19.21 -7.50
C ARG A 534 38.70 19.25 -6.61
N ASP A 535 38.99 20.39 -6.00
CA ASP A 535 40.17 20.59 -5.13
C ASP A 535 39.98 19.98 -3.72
N ASP A 536 38.74 19.88 -3.20
CA ASP A 536 38.48 19.32 -1.86
C ASP A 536 38.41 17.79 -1.87
N ALA A 537 38.04 17.17 -3.01
CA ALA A 537 38.10 15.71 -3.18
C ALA A 537 39.54 15.17 -3.11
N ALA A 538 40.48 15.85 -3.77
CA ALA A 538 41.91 15.54 -3.67
C ALA A 538 42.47 15.84 -2.27
N THR A 539 41.90 16.85 -1.58
CA THR A 539 42.26 17.19 -0.20
C THR A 539 41.79 16.13 0.80
N LEU A 540 40.61 15.54 0.58
CA LEU A 540 40.13 14.39 1.34
C LEU A 540 41.04 13.17 1.14
N ASP A 541 41.44 12.85 -0.08
CA ASP A 541 42.39 11.75 -0.37
C ASP A 541 43.76 11.95 0.31
N LEU A 542 44.23 13.20 0.42
CA LEU A 542 45.51 13.54 1.07
C LEU A 542 45.42 13.56 2.61
N ALA A 543 44.27 13.93 3.18
CA ALA A 543 44.08 13.98 4.63
C ALA A 543 43.85 12.59 5.25
N PHE A 544 43.28 11.66 4.49
CA PHE A 544 42.84 10.34 4.94
C PHE A 544 43.92 9.49 5.66
N PRO A 545 45.14 9.33 5.11
CA PRO A 545 46.19 8.55 5.76
C PRO A 545 46.69 9.16 7.07
N GLY A 546 46.67 10.49 7.18
CA GLY A 546 47.11 11.22 8.38
C GLY A 546 46.12 11.12 9.53
N ILE A 547 44.82 11.15 9.24
CA ILE A 547 43.75 11.00 10.22
C ILE A 547 43.75 9.56 10.78
N ALA A 548 43.93 8.56 9.92
CA ALA A 548 44.09 7.17 10.33
C ALA A 548 45.37 6.95 11.17
N ALA A 549 46.51 7.55 10.80
CA ALA A 549 47.74 7.36 11.57
C ALA A 549 47.70 7.99 12.98
N GLN A 550 46.93 9.07 13.19
CA GLN A 550 46.82 9.73 14.49
C GLN A 550 45.77 9.10 15.42
N LEU A 551 44.66 8.58 14.88
CA LEU A 551 43.60 7.97 15.70
C LEU A 551 43.98 6.60 16.29
N PHE A 552 44.93 5.90 15.67
CA PHE A 552 45.26 4.51 16.01
C PHE A 552 46.65 4.34 16.66
N GLY A 553 47.41 5.42 16.84
CA GLY A 553 48.81 5.37 17.33
C GLY A 553 49.73 4.59 16.38
N ARG A 554 51.05 4.58 16.64
CA ARG A 554 52.01 3.78 15.86
C ARG A 554 51.85 2.29 16.21
N HIS A 555 50.77 1.67 15.77
CA HIS A 555 50.73 0.22 15.63
C HIS A 555 50.96 -0.13 14.16
N ASP A 556 51.83 -1.12 13.97
CA ASP A 556 52.35 -1.54 12.68
C ASP A 556 51.20 -1.90 11.73
N ALA A 557 51.25 -1.40 10.50
CA ALA A 557 50.20 -1.57 9.49
C ALA A 557 49.85 -3.05 9.24
N ALA A 558 50.78 -3.96 9.55
CA ALA A 558 50.59 -5.40 9.46
C ALA A 558 49.58 -5.99 10.48
N THR A 559 49.31 -5.31 11.61
CA THR A 559 48.37 -5.81 12.63
C THR A 559 46.91 -5.46 12.32
N LEU A 560 46.67 -4.45 11.48
CA LEU A 560 45.33 -4.00 11.07
C LEU A 560 44.78 -4.73 9.85
N ASP A 561 45.61 -5.48 9.12
CA ASP A 561 45.21 -6.24 7.92
C ASP A 561 44.71 -7.68 8.25
N SER A 562 44.90 -8.15 9.48
CA SER A 562 44.46 -9.50 9.89
C SER A 562 43.18 -9.53 10.75
N ALA A 563 42.56 -8.38 11.01
CA ALA A 563 41.30 -8.22 11.75
C ALA A 563 40.24 -7.65 10.81
#